data_AF-A0AB37MID4-F1
#
_entry.id   AF-A0AB37MID4-F1
#
_cell.length_a   1.000
_cell.length_b   1.000
_cell.length_c   1.000
_cell.angle_alpha   90.00
_cell.angle_beta   90.00
_cell.angle_gamma   90.00
#
_symmetry.space_group_name_H-M   'P 1'
#
loop_
_entity.id
_entity.type
_entity.pdbx_description
1 polymer ?
#
loop_
_entity_poly.entity_id
_entity_poly.type
_entity_poly.pdbx_seq_one_letter_code
_entity_poly.pdbx_strand_id
1 'polypeptide(L)'
;MAKSLFLYRKNSIFIPGNLSENKKTGNMELIINATLLLAAIVLWIYGQYWRKKCGKVLCQYAAAYDEREDREKPLRQAIIAGNPHAPLLYALTCPELFDKVRPLRLFSFGSIRCVFAGYYFPKRFESWLCDDQLAFVQKVYDFKDGKDSCTEYFSQAFLLLSTDEDITAMFMPCSTSDRYYRRFSGIASFLETHGYVRSGLDLICITESRECKHASEKR
;
A
#
# COMPACT_ATOMS: atom_id res chain seq x y z
N MET A 1 -84.96 66.98 40.19
CA MET A 1 -83.61 66.48 40.51
C MET A 1 -83.22 65.42 39.51
N ALA A 2 -82.40 65.76 38.51
CA ALA A 2 -81.90 64.83 37.51
C ALA A 2 -80.54 64.27 37.98
N LYS A 3 -80.38 62.95 38.03
CA LYS A 3 -79.08 62.29 38.28
C LYS A 3 -78.70 61.48 37.04
N SER A 4 -77.65 61.97 36.38
CA SER A 4 -76.89 61.29 35.35
C SER A 4 -76.30 59.98 35.90
N LEU A 5 -76.49 58.86 35.21
CA LEU A 5 -75.77 57.61 35.47
C LEU A 5 -74.90 57.28 34.24
N PHE A 6 -73.61 57.60 34.36
CA PHE A 6 -72.58 57.19 33.42
C PHE A 6 -72.31 55.69 33.62
N LEU A 7 -72.64 54.86 32.63
CA LEU A 7 -72.26 53.44 32.62
C LEU A 7 -70.91 53.28 31.92
N TYR A 8 -69.87 53.05 32.71
CA TYR A 8 -68.52 52.73 32.26
C TYR A 8 -68.46 51.24 31.87
N ARG A 9 -68.35 50.94 30.57
CA ARG A 9 -68.21 49.56 30.05
C ARG A 9 -66.76 49.10 30.22
N LYS A 10 -66.51 48.23 31.20
CA LYS A 10 -65.21 47.58 31.41
C LYS A 10 -65.02 46.50 30.32
N ASN A 11 -64.23 46.79 29.29
CA ASN A 11 -63.80 45.79 28.31
C ASN A 11 -62.81 44.83 28.97
N SER A 12 -63.26 43.64 29.35
CA SER A 12 -62.38 42.51 29.69
C SER A 12 -61.79 41.93 28.40
N ILE A 13 -60.52 42.25 28.13
CA ILE A 13 -59.71 41.59 27.10
C ILE A 13 -59.48 40.15 27.56
N PHE A 14 -60.12 39.20 26.89
CA PHE A 14 -59.85 37.77 27.05
C PHE A 14 -58.51 37.49 26.35
N ILE A 15 -57.41 37.34 27.12
CA ILE A 15 -56.15 36.83 26.58
C ILE A 15 -56.33 35.32 26.40
N PRO A 16 -56.32 34.76 25.18
CA PRO A 16 -56.46 33.33 24.99
C PRO A 16 -55.24 32.60 25.56
N GLY A 17 -55.46 31.58 26.38
CA GLY A 17 -54.41 30.71 26.97
C GLY A 17 -53.56 29.93 25.94
N ASN A 18 -53.85 30.06 24.64
CA ASN A 18 -53.21 29.36 23.53
C ASN A 18 -51.73 29.69 23.31
N LEU A 19 -51.21 30.80 23.86
CA LEU A 19 -49.78 31.16 23.70
C LEU A 19 -48.86 30.31 24.58
N SER A 20 -49.35 29.89 25.75
CA SER A 20 -48.61 29.03 26.70
C SER A 20 -48.55 27.58 26.23
N GLU A 21 -49.65 27.06 25.69
CA GLU A 21 -49.70 25.70 25.16
C GLU A 21 -48.84 25.52 23.92
N ASN A 22 -48.90 26.44 22.94
CA ASN A 22 -48.04 26.41 21.75
C ASN A 22 -46.53 26.46 22.08
N LYS A 23 -46.15 27.23 23.11
CA LYS A 23 -44.76 27.30 23.57
C LYS A 23 -44.32 26.00 24.26
N LYS A 24 -45.22 25.32 24.97
CA LYS A 24 -44.95 24.02 25.61
C LYS A 24 -44.83 22.89 24.58
N THR A 25 -45.69 22.84 23.57
CA THR A 25 -45.59 21.87 22.46
C THR A 25 -44.34 22.11 21.63
N GLY A 26 -44.03 23.35 21.26
CA GLY A 26 -42.79 23.67 20.53
C GLY A 26 -41.51 23.30 21.30
N ASN A 27 -41.49 23.50 22.62
CA ASN A 27 -40.37 23.07 23.47
C ASN A 27 -40.27 21.53 23.57
N MET A 28 -41.41 20.83 23.61
CA MET A 28 -41.46 19.37 23.69
C MET A 28 -40.95 18.73 22.39
N GLU A 29 -41.35 19.24 21.23
CA GLU A 29 -40.83 18.81 19.92
C GLU A 29 -39.33 19.09 19.78
N LEU A 30 -38.85 20.24 20.27
CA LEU A 30 -37.42 20.56 20.27
C LEU A 30 -36.61 19.57 21.11
N ILE A 31 -37.10 19.19 22.29
CA ILE A 31 -36.44 18.20 23.17
C ILE A 31 -36.43 16.82 22.51
N ILE A 32 -37.55 16.40 21.91
CA ILE A 32 -37.64 15.11 21.20
C ILE A 32 -36.65 15.08 20.03
N ASN A 33 -36.63 16.12 19.19
CA ASN A 33 -35.71 16.21 18.06
C ASN A 33 -34.25 16.25 18.49
N ALA A 34 -33.91 16.98 19.55
CA ALA A 34 -32.55 17.02 20.11
C ALA A 34 -32.11 15.64 20.65
N THR A 35 -33.02 14.92 21.30
CA THR A 35 -32.76 13.58 21.84
C THR A 35 -32.53 12.57 20.72
N LEU A 36 -33.34 12.60 19.66
CA LEU A 36 -33.18 11.75 18.48
C LEU A 36 -31.86 12.02 17.76
N LEU A 37 -31.50 13.30 17.60
CA LEU A 37 -30.23 13.70 17.00
C LEU A 37 -29.04 13.21 17.82
N LEU A 38 -29.10 13.33 19.15
CA LEU A 38 -28.05 12.83 20.05
C LEU A 38 -27.93 11.31 19.96
N ALA A 39 -29.05 10.58 19.96
CA ALA A 39 -29.06 9.14 19.78
C ALA A 39 -28.45 8.72 18.43
N ALA A 40 -28.77 9.43 17.35
CA ALA A 40 -28.18 9.18 16.03
C ALA A 40 -26.67 9.42 16.01
N ILE A 41 -26.17 10.48 16.66
CA ILE A 41 -24.74 10.76 16.79
C ILE A 41 -24.04 9.64 17.57
N VAL A 42 -24.61 9.20 18.70
CA VAL A 42 -24.02 8.11 19.51
C VAL A 42 -23.95 6.81 18.72
N LEU A 43 -25.02 6.45 18.00
CA LEU A 43 -25.04 5.27 17.14
C LEU A 43 -24.00 5.37 16.01
N TRP A 44 -23.84 6.56 15.43
CA TRP A 44 -22.83 6.80 14.40
C TRP A 44 -21.41 6.66 14.94
N ILE A 45 -21.09 7.25 16.10
CA ILE A 45 -19.79 7.10 16.76
C ILE A 45 -19.52 5.64 17.09
N TYR A 46 -20.51 4.92 17.63
CA TYR A 46 -20.40 3.51 17.96
C TYR A 46 -20.14 2.65 16.71
N GLY A 47 -20.87 2.89 15.63
CA GLY A 47 -20.66 2.23 14.35
C GLY A 47 -19.26 2.50 13.77
N GLN A 48 -18.79 3.75 13.83
CA GLN A 48 -17.43 4.10 13.41
C GLN A 48 -16.35 3.41 14.25
N TYR A 49 -16.56 3.32 15.56
CA TYR A 49 -15.64 2.64 16.47
C TYR A 49 -15.46 1.17 16.07
N TRP A 50 -16.56 0.44 15.88
CA TRP A 50 -16.51 -0.96 15.48
C TRP A 50 -15.95 -1.14 14.08
N ARG A 51 -16.34 -0.28 13.12
CA ARG A 51 -15.76 -0.29 11.77
C ARG A 51 -14.23 -0.19 11.82
N LYS A 52 -13.69 0.76 12.59
CA LYS A 52 -12.22 0.91 12.77
C LYS A 52 -11.59 -0.32 13.44
N LYS A 53 -12.24 -0.89 14.45
CA LYS A 53 -11.76 -2.12 15.13
C LYS A 53 -11.73 -3.32 14.20
N CYS A 54 -12.82 -3.57 13.46
CA CYS A 54 -12.89 -4.63 12.45
C CYS A 54 -11.78 -4.45 11.40
N GLY A 55 -11.59 -3.24 10.88
CA GLY A 55 -10.52 -2.96 9.90
C GLY A 55 -9.12 -3.23 10.46
N LYS A 56 -8.87 -2.97 11.75
CA LYS A 56 -7.59 -3.30 12.39
C LYS A 56 -7.37 -4.80 12.49
N VAL A 57 -8.38 -5.54 12.97
CA VAL A 57 -8.30 -7.00 13.13
C VAL A 57 -8.13 -7.69 11.78
N LEU A 58 -8.91 -7.32 10.77
CA LEU A 58 -8.80 -7.88 9.43
C LEU A 58 -7.42 -7.66 8.80
N CYS A 59 -6.83 -6.48 9.01
CA CYS A 59 -5.48 -6.19 8.52
C CYS A 59 -4.40 -7.00 9.25
N GLN A 60 -4.53 -7.19 10.57
CA GLN A 60 -3.61 -8.01 11.36
C GLN A 60 -3.74 -9.49 10.99
N TYR A 61 -4.98 -9.94 10.81
CA TYR A 61 -5.29 -11.30 10.37
C TYR A 61 -4.68 -11.58 8.99
N ALA A 62 -4.87 -10.67 8.02
CA ALA A 62 -4.25 -10.80 6.71
C ALA A 62 -2.71 -10.80 6.79
N ALA A 63 -2.10 -9.96 7.63
CA ALA A 63 -0.64 -9.94 7.78
C ALA A 63 -0.05 -11.25 8.36
N ALA A 64 -0.89 -12.08 9.01
CA ALA A 64 -0.47 -13.33 9.63
C ALA A 64 -0.62 -14.57 8.75
N TYR A 65 -1.29 -14.46 7.59
CA TYR A 65 -1.37 -15.56 6.62
C TYR A 65 -0.10 -15.64 5.80
N ASP A 66 0.34 -16.83 5.40
CA ASP A 66 1.50 -16.99 4.52
C ASP A 66 1.10 -16.92 3.04
N GLU A 67 -0.07 -17.47 2.70
CA GLU A 67 -0.57 -17.52 1.33
C GLU A 67 -1.21 -16.21 0.87
N ARG A 68 -0.84 -15.80 -0.34
CA ARG A 68 -1.27 -14.56 -0.97
C ARG A 68 -2.77 -14.49 -1.25
N GLU A 69 -3.36 -15.59 -1.71
CA GLU A 69 -4.78 -15.64 -2.09
C GLU A 69 -5.68 -15.41 -0.87
N ASP A 70 -5.29 -15.96 0.28
CA ASP A 70 -6.00 -15.82 1.55
C ASP A 70 -5.91 -14.41 2.14
N ARG A 71 -4.85 -13.66 1.81
CA ARG A 71 -4.68 -12.26 2.24
C ARG A 71 -5.60 -11.29 1.51
N GLU A 72 -5.93 -11.57 0.25
CA GLU A 72 -6.58 -10.61 -0.65
C GLU A 72 -7.96 -10.14 -0.13
N LYS A 73 -8.81 -11.11 0.20
CA LYS A 73 -10.19 -10.88 0.65
C LYS A 73 -10.28 -10.08 1.97
N PRO A 74 -9.58 -10.48 3.06
CA PRO A 74 -9.61 -9.70 4.31
C PRO A 74 -8.99 -8.31 4.14
N LEU A 75 -7.98 -8.14 3.28
CA LEU A 75 -7.41 -6.82 2.99
C LEU A 75 -8.41 -5.88 2.31
N ARG A 76 -9.16 -6.37 1.31
CA ARG A 76 -10.24 -5.57 0.69
C ARG A 76 -11.27 -5.13 1.72
N GLN A 77 -11.67 -6.01 2.63
CA GLN A 77 -12.59 -5.67 3.71
C GLN A 77 -11.98 -4.65 4.70
N ALA A 78 -10.69 -4.79 5.02
CA ALA A 78 -9.98 -3.83 5.87
C ALA A 78 -9.85 -2.44 5.23
N ILE A 79 -9.67 -2.38 3.90
CA ILE A 79 -9.68 -1.13 3.11
C ILE A 79 -11.06 -0.47 3.18
N ILE A 80 -12.13 -1.23 2.95
CA ILE A 80 -13.51 -0.73 3.06
C ILE A 80 -13.77 -0.23 4.48
N ALA A 81 -13.25 -0.92 5.50
CA ALA A 81 -13.34 -0.50 6.90
C ALA A 81 -12.53 0.78 7.22
N GLY A 82 -11.68 1.26 6.31
CA GLY A 82 -10.90 2.49 6.45
C GLY A 82 -9.60 2.33 7.24
N ASN A 83 -9.00 1.13 7.23
CA ASN A 83 -7.69 0.92 7.82
C ASN A 83 -6.60 1.60 6.96
N PRO A 84 -5.72 2.45 7.54
CA PRO A 84 -4.71 3.19 6.78
C PRO A 84 -3.57 2.32 6.22
N HIS A 85 -3.27 1.17 6.83
CA HIS A 85 -2.20 0.26 6.41
C HIS A 85 -2.66 -0.78 5.40
N ALA A 86 -3.96 -1.10 5.37
CA ALA A 86 -4.52 -2.13 4.51
C ALA A 86 -4.29 -1.87 3.00
N PRO A 87 -4.39 -0.64 2.47
CA PRO A 87 -4.08 -0.38 1.06
C PRO A 87 -2.63 -0.69 0.69
N LEU A 88 -1.68 -0.35 1.57
CA LEU A 88 -0.26 -0.61 1.33
C LEU A 88 0.03 -2.11 1.39
N LEU A 89 -0.49 -2.81 2.40
CA LEU A 89 -0.33 -4.26 2.51
C LEU A 89 -0.99 -5.00 1.32
N TYR A 90 -2.13 -4.50 0.84
CA TYR A 90 -2.78 -4.99 -0.38
C TYR A 90 -1.91 -4.78 -1.62
N ALA A 91 -1.28 -3.62 -1.77
CA ALA A 91 -0.36 -3.35 -2.87
C ALA A 91 0.89 -4.23 -2.84
N LEU A 92 1.42 -4.53 -1.66
CA LEU A 92 2.54 -5.47 -1.48
C LEU A 92 2.13 -6.92 -1.73
N THR A 93 0.91 -7.28 -1.33
CA THR A 93 0.36 -8.62 -1.54
C THR A 93 0.03 -8.83 -3.01
N CYS A 94 -0.42 -7.81 -3.74
CA CYS A 94 -0.83 -7.91 -5.15
C CYS A 94 -0.13 -6.92 -6.09
N PRO A 95 1.22 -6.86 -6.15
CA PRO A 95 1.96 -5.91 -7.01
C PRO A 95 1.52 -5.93 -8.48
N GLU A 96 1.16 -7.08 -9.03
CA GLU A 96 0.66 -7.16 -10.40
C GLU A 96 -0.57 -6.30 -10.65
N LEU A 97 -1.44 -6.07 -9.67
CA LEU A 97 -2.61 -5.23 -9.90
C LEU A 97 -2.24 -3.75 -10.09
N PHE A 98 -1.05 -3.35 -9.65
CA PHE A 98 -0.59 -1.96 -9.65
C PHE A 98 0.51 -1.69 -10.66
N ASP A 99 1.34 -2.69 -10.97
CA ASP A 99 2.39 -2.58 -11.97
C ASP A 99 1.89 -2.98 -13.36
N LYS A 100 2.32 -2.23 -14.39
CA LYS A 100 2.03 -2.55 -15.79
C LYS A 100 2.88 -3.70 -16.31
N VAL A 101 4.07 -3.85 -15.75
CA VAL A 101 5.06 -4.85 -16.16
C VAL A 101 4.91 -6.09 -15.29
N ARG A 102 5.23 -7.26 -15.84
CA ARG A 102 5.14 -8.54 -15.15
C ARG A 102 6.51 -9.19 -15.08
N PRO A 103 6.83 -9.88 -13.96
CA PRO A 103 8.02 -10.69 -13.88
C PRO A 103 8.06 -11.71 -15.01
N LEU A 104 9.25 -11.95 -15.55
CA LEU A 104 9.51 -12.93 -16.60
C LEU A 104 8.59 -12.77 -17.84
N ARG A 105 8.19 -11.52 -18.12
CA ARG A 105 7.54 -11.15 -19.38
C ARG A 105 8.32 -10.03 -20.05
N LEU A 106 8.41 -10.11 -21.37
CA LEU A 106 9.03 -9.08 -22.19
C LEU A 106 8.23 -7.79 -22.12
N PHE A 107 8.93 -6.68 -22.01
CA PHE A 107 8.39 -5.35 -22.16
C PHE A 107 9.41 -4.43 -22.82
N SER A 108 8.94 -3.33 -23.41
CA SER A 108 9.81 -2.33 -24.04
C SER A 108 9.95 -1.11 -23.13
N PHE A 109 11.18 -0.72 -22.82
CA PHE A 109 11.48 0.59 -22.26
C PHE A 109 12.07 1.47 -23.36
N GLY A 110 11.22 2.29 -23.99
CA GLY A 110 11.57 2.96 -25.23
C GLY A 110 11.84 1.94 -26.34
N SER A 111 13.03 1.97 -26.93
CA SER A 111 13.48 1.00 -27.94
C SER A 111 14.15 -0.24 -27.36
N ILE A 112 14.31 -0.33 -26.03
CA ILE A 112 15.07 -1.41 -25.38
C ILE A 112 14.12 -2.51 -24.94
N ARG A 113 14.39 -3.75 -25.34
CA ARG A 113 13.70 -4.94 -24.82
C ARG A 113 14.21 -5.26 -23.43
N CYS A 114 13.30 -5.37 -22.48
CA CYS A 114 13.60 -5.60 -21.08
C CYS A 114 12.79 -6.78 -20.54
N VAL A 115 13.35 -7.42 -19.53
CA VAL A 115 12.70 -8.42 -18.69
C VAL A 115 13.23 -8.24 -17.27
N PHE A 116 12.41 -8.56 -16.27
CA PHE A 116 12.85 -8.56 -14.88
C PHE A 116 12.38 -9.85 -14.19
N ALA A 117 13.14 -10.32 -13.20
CA ALA A 117 12.94 -11.64 -12.60
C ALA A 117 11.80 -11.69 -11.57
N GLY A 118 11.58 -10.60 -10.83
CA GLY A 118 10.60 -10.56 -9.74
C GLY A 118 10.55 -9.21 -9.05
N TYR A 119 9.54 -9.02 -8.20
CA TYR A 119 9.36 -7.77 -7.45
C TYR A 119 10.34 -7.71 -6.27
N TYR A 120 11.20 -6.69 -6.28
CA TYR A 120 12.10 -6.42 -5.15
C TYR A 120 11.44 -5.49 -4.15
N PHE A 121 11.29 -5.95 -2.91
CA PHE A 121 10.74 -5.14 -1.82
C PHE A 121 11.85 -4.64 -0.86
N PRO A 122 11.80 -3.37 -0.44
CA PRO A 122 12.72 -2.87 0.58
C PRO A 122 12.57 -3.58 1.93
N LYS A 123 13.71 -3.78 2.64
CA LYS A 123 13.77 -4.46 3.94
C LYS A 123 12.77 -3.99 5.01
N ARG A 124 12.37 -2.71 4.98
CA ARG A 124 11.36 -2.17 5.92
C ARG A 124 9.99 -2.87 5.86
N PHE A 125 9.71 -3.58 4.76
CA PHE A 125 8.46 -4.32 4.57
C PHE A 125 8.60 -5.82 4.79
N GLU A 126 9.77 -6.30 5.22
CA GLU A 126 10.08 -7.72 5.41
C GLU A 126 9.02 -8.46 6.23
N SER A 127 8.54 -7.86 7.32
CA SER A 127 7.50 -8.44 8.18
C SER A 127 6.11 -8.51 7.56
N TRP A 128 5.90 -7.92 6.39
CA TRP A 128 4.62 -7.87 5.68
C TRP A 128 4.64 -8.74 4.40
N LEU A 129 5.78 -9.29 4.02
CA LEU A 129 5.91 -10.12 2.83
C LEU A 129 5.34 -11.52 3.08
N CYS A 130 4.90 -12.17 1.99
CA CYS A 130 4.67 -13.61 1.98
C CYS A 130 6.00 -14.36 1.90
N ASP A 131 6.01 -15.65 2.25
CA ASP A 131 7.22 -16.48 2.22
C ASP A 131 7.88 -16.57 0.84
N ASP A 132 7.08 -16.64 -0.23
CA ASP A 132 7.55 -16.65 -1.61
C ASP A 132 8.26 -15.33 -1.98
N GLN A 133 7.66 -14.20 -1.60
CA GLN A 133 8.22 -12.87 -1.78
C GLN A 133 9.51 -12.69 -0.97
N LEU A 134 9.51 -13.18 0.27
CA LEU A 134 10.67 -13.13 1.16
C LEU A 134 11.81 -13.99 0.60
N ALA A 135 11.53 -15.19 0.11
CA ALA A 135 12.50 -16.07 -0.51
C ALA A 135 13.15 -15.43 -1.76
N PHE A 136 12.36 -14.76 -2.60
CA PHE A 136 12.90 -14.01 -3.73
C PHE A 136 13.80 -12.85 -3.29
N VAL A 137 13.34 -12.05 -2.32
CA VAL A 137 14.12 -10.93 -1.77
C VAL A 137 15.42 -11.41 -1.14
N GLN A 138 15.40 -12.55 -0.44
CA GLN A 138 16.58 -13.17 0.14
C GLN A 138 17.58 -13.62 -0.94
N LYS A 139 17.11 -14.29 -2.01
CA LYS A 139 17.95 -14.61 -3.18
C LYS A 139 18.59 -13.36 -3.78
N VAL A 140 17.87 -12.24 -3.87
CA VAL A 140 18.43 -10.96 -4.35
C VAL A 140 19.53 -10.44 -3.41
N TYR A 141 19.39 -10.60 -2.09
CA TYR A 141 20.44 -10.22 -1.14
C TYR A 141 21.67 -11.13 -1.23
N ASP A 142 21.46 -12.44 -1.33
CA ASP A 142 22.55 -13.41 -1.50
C ASP A 142 23.30 -13.19 -2.82
N PHE A 143 22.59 -12.84 -3.89
CA PHE A 143 23.22 -12.36 -5.13
C PHE A 143 24.02 -11.08 -4.92
N LYS A 144 23.45 -10.09 -4.23
CA LYS A 144 24.15 -8.82 -3.97
C LYS A 144 25.44 -9.01 -3.17
N ASP A 145 25.49 -9.99 -2.29
CA ASP A 145 26.66 -10.34 -1.47
C ASP A 145 27.62 -11.31 -2.19
N GLY A 146 27.28 -11.76 -3.40
CA GLY A 146 28.04 -12.74 -4.18
C GLY A 146 28.08 -14.13 -3.53
N LYS A 147 27.02 -14.50 -2.81
CA LYS A 147 26.80 -15.84 -2.24
C LYS A 147 26.04 -16.76 -3.20
N ASP A 148 25.19 -16.18 -4.04
CA ASP A 148 24.41 -16.88 -5.06
C ASP A 148 24.61 -16.17 -6.42
N SER A 149 24.74 -16.91 -7.50
CA SER A 149 24.89 -16.37 -8.86
C SER A 149 23.53 -16.13 -9.55
N CYS A 150 22.43 -16.62 -8.97
CA CYS A 150 21.06 -16.50 -9.50
C CYS A 150 20.91 -16.98 -10.95
N THR A 151 21.68 -17.99 -11.35
CA THR A 151 21.79 -18.46 -12.75
C THR A 151 20.45 -18.86 -13.35
N GLU A 152 19.54 -19.42 -12.56
CA GLU A 152 18.18 -19.80 -12.96
C GLU A 152 17.36 -18.60 -13.47
N TYR A 153 17.42 -17.46 -12.79
CA TYR A 153 16.68 -16.27 -13.21
C TYR A 153 17.28 -15.65 -14.47
N PHE A 154 18.61 -15.62 -14.55
CA PHE A 154 19.29 -15.10 -15.72
C PHE A 154 19.08 -15.99 -16.94
N SER A 155 19.13 -17.32 -16.82
CA SER A 155 18.87 -18.23 -17.94
C SER A 155 17.46 -18.03 -18.51
N GLN A 156 16.44 -17.95 -17.64
CA GLN A 156 15.08 -17.64 -18.05
C GLN A 156 14.97 -16.28 -18.74
N ALA A 157 15.64 -15.25 -18.21
CA ALA A 157 15.67 -13.91 -18.81
C ALA A 157 16.32 -13.92 -20.20
N PHE A 158 17.45 -14.60 -20.39
CA PHE A 158 18.14 -14.69 -21.68
C PHE A 158 17.33 -15.48 -22.72
N LEU A 159 16.70 -16.58 -22.32
CA LEU A 159 15.80 -17.34 -23.20
C LEU A 159 14.65 -16.47 -23.72
N LEU A 160 14.02 -15.69 -22.82
CA LEU A 160 12.95 -14.76 -23.19
C LEU A 160 13.44 -13.63 -24.10
N LEU A 161 14.65 -13.10 -23.87
CA LEU A 161 15.21 -12.05 -24.71
C LEU A 161 15.59 -12.55 -26.11
N SER A 162 15.74 -13.87 -26.31
CA SER A 162 16.05 -14.53 -27.60
C SER A 162 17.17 -13.80 -28.34
N THR A 163 18.39 -14.02 -27.86
CA THR A 163 19.60 -13.36 -28.35
C THR A 163 20.23 -14.19 -29.47
N ASP A 164 19.77 -14.01 -30.71
CA ASP A 164 20.37 -14.65 -31.90
C ASP A 164 21.69 -13.98 -32.36
N GLU A 165 22.12 -12.92 -31.67
CA GLU A 165 23.28 -12.09 -32.03
C GLU A 165 24.48 -12.28 -31.07
N ASP A 166 25.68 -11.86 -31.51
CA ASP A 166 26.92 -11.77 -30.71
C ASP A 166 26.82 -10.65 -29.66
N ILE A 167 25.96 -10.86 -28.66
CA ILE A 167 25.65 -9.89 -27.62
C ILE A 167 26.64 -10.04 -26.47
N THR A 168 27.07 -8.91 -25.93
CA THR A 168 27.88 -8.84 -24.71
C THR A 168 27.02 -8.37 -23.53
N ALA A 169 26.97 -9.17 -22.46
CA ALA A 169 26.29 -8.81 -21.23
C ALA A 169 27.13 -7.84 -20.40
N MET A 170 26.64 -6.62 -20.23
CA MET A 170 27.26 -5.60 -19.37
C MET A 170 26.59 -5.58 -17.99
N PHE A 171 27.41 -5.48 -16.94
CA PHE A 171 26.93 -5.43 -15.56
C PHE A 171 27.04 -4.01 -15.01
N MET A 172 25.96 -3.50 -14.43
CA MET A 172 25.96 -2.14 -13.88
C MET A 172 26.93 -2.03 -12.69
N PRO A 173 27.95 -1.16 -12.72
CA PRO A 173 28.85 -0.97 -11.58
C PRO A 173 28.10 -0.26 -10.45
N CYS A 174 28.12 -0.84 -9.25
CA CYS A 174 27.28 -0.36 -8.14
C CYS A 174 28.03 -0.13 -6.82
N SER A 175 29.33 -0.44 -6.75
CA SER A 175 30.12 -0.41 -5.51
C SER A 175 31.63 -0.38 -5.80
N THR A 176 32.44 -0.83 -4.84
CA THR A 176 33.88 -1.10 -5.01
C THR A 176 34.16 -2.18 -6.06
N SER A 177 35.36 -2.15 -6.63
CA SER A 177 35.87 -3.16 -7.58
C SER A 177 35.70 -4.59 -7.06
N ASP A 178 36.19 -4.87 -5.85
CA ASP A 178 36.10 -6.21 -5.26
C ASP A 178 34.66 -6.73 -5.17
N ARG A 179 33.71 -5.86 -4.80
CA ARG A 179 32.29 -6.23 -4.68
C ARG A 179 31.63 -6.41 -6.04
N TYR A 180 32.05 -5.65 -7.04
CA TYR A 180 31.59 -5.81 -8.41
C TYR A 180 32.02 -7.19 -8.95
N TYR A 181 33.31 -7.52 -8.86
CA TYR A 181 33.81 -8.82 -9.32
C TYR A 181 33.23 -9.97 -8.52
N ARG A 182 33.16 -9.87 -7.19
CA ARG A 182 32.55 -10.90 -6.34
C ARG A 182 31.09 -11.17 -6.68
N ARG A 183 30.32 -10.14 -7.01
CA ARG A 183 28.89 -10.27 -7.36
C ARG A 183 28.70 -10.89 -8.73
N PHE A 184 29.46 -10.43 -9.73
CA PHE A 184 29.18 -10.74 -11.12
C PHE A 184 30.05 -11.84 -11.72
N SER A 185 31.15 -12.26 -11.07
CA SER A 185 32.02 -13.34 -11.58
C SER A 185 31.28 -14.66 -11.78
N GLY A 186 30.41 -15.02 -10.85
CA GLY A 186 29.62 -16.25 -10.93
C GLY A 186 28.68 -16.27 -12.13
N ILE A 187 27.96 -15.18 -12.37
CA ILE A 187 27.06 -15.08 -13.53
C ILE A 187 27.85 -14.91 -14.84
N ALA A 188 28.95 -14.16 -14.85
CA ALA A 188 29.84 -14.02 -16.00
C ALA A 188 30.35 -15.37 -16.49
N SER A 189 30.92 -16.18 -15.57
CA SER A 189 31.40 -17.53 -15.88
C SER A 189 30.27 -18.44 -16.38
N PHE A 190 29.07 -18.34 -15.79
CA PHE A 190 27.91 -19.09 -16.23
C PHE A 190 27.51 -18.76 -17.68
N LEU A 191 27.46 -17.48 -18.04
CA LEU A 191 27.05 -17.03 -19.38
C LEU A 191 28.02 -17.49 -20.46
N GLU A 192 29.33 -17.42 -20.19
CA GLU A 192 30.36 -17.92 -21.10
C GLU A 192 30.31 -19.44 -21.25
N THR A 193 30.16 -20.17 -20.13
CA THR A 193 30.14 -21.64 -20.13
C THR A 193 28.95 -22.21 -20.91
N HIS A 194 27.78 -21.57 -20.81
CA HIS A 194 26.55 -22.04 -21.44
C HIS A 194 26.30 -21.41 -22.81
N GLY A 195 27.18 -20.51 -23.26
CA GLY A 195 27.10 -19.89 -24.58
C GLY A 195 25.89 -18.97 -24.78
N TYR A 196 25.34 -18.40 -23.70
CA TYR A 196 24.22 -17.45 -23.82
C TYR A 196 24.67 -16.16 -24.50
N VAL A 197 25.75 -15.56 -24.00
CA VAL A 197 26.29 -14.25 -24.39
C VAL A 197 27.74 -14.12 -23.92
N ARG A 198 28.51 -13.21 -24.53
CA ARG A 198 29.85 -12.85 -24.03
C ARG A 198 29.75 -12.09 -22.71
N SER A 199 30.64 -12.38 -21.76
CA SER A 199 30.72 -11.61 -20.53
C SER A 199 31.42 -10.27 -20.76
N GLY A 200 30.79 -9.18 -20.34
CA GLY A 200 31.40 -7.85 -20.29
C GLY A 200 32.06 -7.52 -18.95
N LEU A 201 32.28 -8.51 -18.08
CA LEU A 201 32.78 -8.31 -16.71
C LEU A 201 34.05 -7.44 -16.67
N ASP A 202 35.02 -7.77 -17.52
CA ASP A 202 36.34 -7.12 -17.60
C ASP A 202 36.39 -5.93 -18.57
N LEU A 203 35.25 -5.57 -19.19
CA LEU A 203 35.17 -4.42 -20.11
C LEU A 203 34.93 -3.09 -19.38
N ILE A 204 34.72 -3.13 -18.05
CA ILE A 204 34.44 -1.95 -17.24
C ILE A 204 35.69 -1.57 -16.43
N CYS A 205 36.11 -0.30 -16.56
CA CYS A 205 37.14 0.29 -15.71
C CYS A 205 36.49 1.06 -14.56
N ILE A 206 36.75 0.65 -13.32
CA ILE A 206 36.27 1.34 -12.12
C ILE A 206 37.34 2.32 -11.67
N THR A 207 37.08 3.61 -11.87
CA THR A 207 38.03 4.70 -11.55
C THR A 207 37.99 5.11 -10.07
N GLU A 208 36.82 5.00 -9.43
CA GLU A 208 36.61 5.44 -8.05
C GLU A 208 35.73 4.46 -7.27
N SER A 209 35.96 4.35 -5.97
CA SER A 209 35.16 3.52 -5.07
C SER A 209 33.93 4.28 -4.60
N ARG A 210 32.78 3.60 -4.63
CA ARG A 210 31.53 4.10 -4.08
C ARG A 210 31.05 3.23 -2.94
N GLU A 211 30.69 3.85 -1.82
CA GLU A 211 30.04 3.16 -0.71
C GLU A 211 28.62 2.70 -1.09
N CYS A 212 28.28 1.51 -0.61
CA CYS A 212 26.97 0.92 -0.84
C CYS A 212 25.89 1.74 -0.10
N LYS A 213 24.91 2.28 -0.83
CA LYS A 213 23.77 3.03 -0.23
C LYS A 213 22.93 2.19 0.76
N HIS A 214 23.13 0.87 0.85
CA HIS A 214 22.40 -0.01 1.76
C HIS A 214 22.91 0.01 3.21
N ALA A 215 24.16 0.42 3.45
CA ALA A 215 24.78 0.50 4.79
C ALA A 215 24.93 1.94 5.30
N SER A 216 24.50 2.93 4.51
CA SER A 216 24.52 4.33 4.92
C SER A 216 23.42 4.58 5.96
N GLU A 217 23.83 4.90 7.19
CA GLU A 217 22.92 5.25 8.31
C GLU A 217 22.13 6.55 8.06
N LYS A 218 22.46 7.32 7.02
CA LYS A 218 21.76 8.56 6.67
C LYS A 218 20.76 8.30 5.54
N ARG A 219 19.50 8.14 5.92
CA ARG A 219 18.34 8.41 5.07
C ARG A 219 17.60 9.63 5.57
#